data_AF-A0A7S0R5J3-F1
#
_entry.id   AF-A0A7S0R5J3-F1
#
_cell.length_a   1.000
_cell.length_b   1.000
_cell.length_c   1.000
_cell.angle_alpha   90.00
_cell.angle_beta   90.00
_cell.angle_gamma   90.00
#
_symmetry.space_group_name_H-M   'P 1'
#
loop_
_entity.id
_entity.type
_entity.pdbx_description
1 polymer ?
#
loop_
_entity_poly.entity_id
_entity_poly.type
_entity_poly.pdbx_seq_one_letter_code
_entity_poly.pdbx_strand_id
1 'polypeptide(L)'
;MVVPEKLMTQLVQARNALYKVGIKEPWFWSGSWTNPDFLHFLPSGHEYRKVAPGSQLVKAKVPHDHPSLVYDIKYHVRDYRRNNIWKARTVDAKPFDFSKMFADAPLTPKELKEVPIPAMMPTRGY
;
A
#
# COMPACT_ATOMS: atom_id res chain seq x y z
N MET A 1 -5.60 -32.80 17.54
CA MET A 1 -5.87 -34.21 17.21
C MET A 1 -4.84 -34.63 16.18
N VAL A 2 -3.99 -35.60 16.49
CA VAL A 2 -2.99 -36.11 15.53
C VAL A 2 -3.66 -37.25 14.78
N VAL A 3 -3.85 -37.07 13.47
CA VAL A 3 -4.38 -38.14 12.60
C VAL A 3 -3.28 -39.17 12.39
N PRO A 4 -3.54 -40.48 12.56
CA PRO A 4 -2.53 -41.52 12.37
C PRO A 4 -1.97 -41.53 10.95
N GLU A 5 -0.64 -41.65 10.80
CA GLU A 5 0.06 -41.53 9.51
C GLU A 5 -0.48 -42.47 8.43
N LYS A 6 -0.79 -43.72 8.80
CA LYS A 6 -1.38 -44.71 7.88
C LYS A 6 -2.70 -44.23 7.25
N LEU A 7 -3.53 -43.57 8.05
CA LEU A 7 -4.82 -43.05 7.60
C LEU A 7 -4.62 -41.86 6.66
N MET A 8 -3.64 -40.99 6.94
CA MET A 8 -3.27 -39.90 6.02
C MET A 8 -2.77 -40.41 4.67
N THR A 9 -1.92 -41.44 4.66
CA THR A 9 -1.43 -42.03 3.40
C THR A 9 -2.57 -42.65 2.57
N GLN A 10 -3.53 -43.31 3.22
CA GLN A 10 -4.69 -43.89 2.53
C GLN A 10 -5.61 -42.80 1.94
N LEU A 11 -5.87 -41.72 2.69
CA LEU A 11 -6.67 -40.60 2.20
C LEU A 11 -6.02 -39.89 1.00
N VAL A 12 -4.70 -39.71 1.03
CA VAL A 12 -3.96 -39.11 -0.10
C VAL A 12 -4.03 -40.01 -1.34
N GLN A 13 -3.89 -41.32 -1.19
CA GLN A 13 -4.03 -42.27 -2.30
C GLN A 13 -5.44 -42.24 -2.89
N ALA A 14 -6.48 -42.23 -2.04
CA ALA A 14 -7.87 -42.14 -2.47
C ALA A 14 -8.16 -40.83 -3.22
N ARG A 15 -7.67 -39.69 -2.72
CA ARG A 15 -7.78 -38.38 -3.40
C ARG A 15 -7.15 -38.43 -4.79
N ASN A 16 -5.93 -38.96 -4.89
CA ASN A 16 -5.21 -39.04 -6.16
C ASN A 16 -5.90 -39.97 -7.17
N ALA A 17 -6.53 -41.06 -6.70
CA ALA A 17 -7.35 -41.92 -7.55
C ALA A 17 -8.60 -41.19 -8.08
N LEU A 18 -9.31 -40.44 -7.22
CA LEU A 18 -10.47 -39.64 -7.63
C LEU A 18 -10.10 -38.55 -8.63
N TYR A 19 -8.96 -37.89 -8.43
CA TYR A 19 -8.44 -36.88 -9.36
C TYR A 19 -8.14 -37.46 -10.75
N LYS A 20 -7.65 -38.69 -10.85
CA LYS A 20 -7.44 -39.38 -12.14
C LYS A 20 -8.75 -39.63 -12.89
N VAL A 21 -9.85 -39.79 -12.17
CA VAL A 21 -11.20 -39.96 -12.73
C VAL A 21 -11.88 -38.60 -13.01
N GLY A 22 -11.19 -37.49 -12.74
CA GLY A 22 -11.70 -36.14 -12.99
C GLY A 22 -12.58 -35.57 -11.88
N ILE A 23 -12.77 -36.31 -10.78
CA ILE A 23 -13.53 -35.84 -9.62
C ILE A 23 -12.60 -35.02 -8.74
N LYS A 24 -12.70 -33.70 -8.85
CA LYS A 24 -12.02 -32.73 -7.98
C LYS A 24 -12.98 -32.24 -6.90
N GLU A 25 -12.44 -31.62 -5.86
CA GLU A 25 -13.29 -30.97 -4.86
C GLU A 25 -14.07 -29.82 -5.52
N PRO A 26 -15.36 -29.61 -5.18
CA PRO A 26 -16.22 -28.67 -5.91
C PRO A 26 -15.71 -27.22 -5.96
N TRP A 27 -14.99 -26.79 -4.93
CA TRP A 27 -14.41 -25.43 -4.84
C TRP A 27 -13.14 -25.24 -5.69
N PHE A 28 -12.57 -26.31 -6.24
CA PHE A 28 -11.46 -26.27 -7.22
C PHE A 28 -11.95 -26.28 -8.67
N TRP A 29 -13.25 -26.19 -8.93
CA TRP A 29 -13.80 -26.17 -10.28
C TRP A 29 -13.92 -24.75 -10.86
N SER A 30 -14.15 -23.74 -10.03
CA SER A 30 -14.34 -22.35 -10.47
C SER A 30 -13.95 -21.32 -9.41
N GLY A 31 -13.54 -20.13 -9.85
CA GLY A 31 -13.22 -18.98 -8.99
C GLY A 31 -11.72 -18.74 -8.81
N SER A 32 -11.34 -17.84 -7.90
CA SER A 32 -9.94 -17.48 -7.69
C SER A 32 -9.06 -18.67 -7.28
N TRP A 33 -9.66 -19.72 -6.71
CA TRP A 33 -9.00 -20.94 -6.26
C TRP A 33 -8.49 -21.84 -7.41
N THR A 34 -8.92 -21.57 -8.65
CA THR A 34 -8.45 -22.31 -9.84
C THR A 34 -7.35 -21.61 -10.62
N ASN A 35 -7.05 -20.36 -10.27
CA ASN A 35 -6.03 -19.59 -10.98
C ASN A 35 -4.63 -20.14 -10.64
N PRO A 36 -3.75 -20.35 -11.63
CA PRO A 36 -2.38 -20.82 -11.38
C PRO A 36 -1.57 -19.84 -10.52
N ASP A 37 -1.94 -18.56 -10.55
CA ASP A 37 -1.31 -17.51 -9.76
C ASP A 37 -1.78 -17.48 -8.30
N PHE A 38 -2.86 -18.20 -7.97
CA PHE A 38 -3.42 -18.24 -6.64
C PHE A 38 -2.85 -19.42 -5.87
N LEU A 39 -2.02 -19.13 -4.87
CA LEU A 39 -1.54 -20.11 -3.92
C LEU A 39 -2.35 -20.01 -2.61
N HIS A 40 -2.86 -21.13 -2.10
CA HIS A 40 -3.43 -21.17 -0.75
C HIS A 40 -2.33 -20.91 0.28
N PHE A 41 -2.18 -19.65 0.66
CA PHE A 41 -1.11 -19.22 1.53
C PHE A 41 -1.57 -19.17 2.99
N LEU A 42 -1.43 -20.29 3.70
CA LEU A 42 -1.20 -20.25 5.15
C LEU A 42 0.27 -20.55 5.38
N PRO A 43 1.12 -19.54 5.69
CA PRO A 43 2.52 -19.81 5.97
C PRO A 43 2.62 -20.70 7.20
N SER A 44 3.53 -21.66 7.17
CA SER A 44 3.81 -22.43 8.37
C SER A 44 4.37 -21.50 9.46
N GLY A 45 4.14 -21.83 10.74
CA GLY A 45 4.71 -21.05 11.84
C GLY A 45 6.25 -20.92 11.75
N HIS A 46 6.89 -21.93 11.16
CA HIS A 46 8.33 -21.95 10.89
C HIS A 46 8.76 -20.99 9.77
N GLU A 47 7.89 -20.64 8.83
CA GLU A 47 8.22 -19.74 7.72
C GLU A 47 7.89 -18.28 8.05
N TYR A 48 6.75 -18.01 8.68
CA TYR A 48 6.27 -16.65 8.95
C TYR A 48 7.12 -15.89 9.98
N ARG A 49 7.59 -16.58 11.03
CA ARG A 49 8.26 -15.94 12.16
C ARG A 49 9.36 -16.83 12.76
N LYS A 50 10.38 -17.10 11.95
CA LYS A 50 11.59 -17.86 12.33
C LYS A 50 12.23 -17.35 13.61
N VAL A 51 12.21 -16.03 13.82
CA VAL A 51 12.83 -15.37 14.98
C VAL A 51 11.74 -14.62 15.75
N ALA A 52 11.72 -14.83 17.06
CA ALA A 52 10.84 -14.09 17.97
C ALA A 52 11.21 -12.60 17.96
N PRO A 53 10.25 -11.68 18.16
CA PRO A 53 10.51 -10.24 18.06
C PRO A 53 11.55 -9.74 19.07
N GLY A 54 11.60 -10.36 20.25
CA GLY A 54 12.55 -10.02 21.31
C GLY A 54 13.91 -10.68 21.16
N SER A 55 14.07 -11.64 20.24
CA SER A 55 15.28 -12.44 20.08
C SER A 55 15.97 -12.18 18.73
N GLN A 56 15.80 -10.97 18.18
CA GLN A 56 16.37 -10.62 16.90
C GLN A 56 17.91 -10.67 16.95
N LEU A 57 18.51 -11.40 16.00
CA LEU A 57 19.96 -11.61 15.92
C LEU A 57 20.74 -10.31 15.62
N VAL A 58 20.06 -9.33 15.02
CA VAL A 58 20.65 -8.06 14.59
C VAL A 58 20.19 -6.95 15.52
N LYS A 59 21.16 -6.19 16.04
CA LYS A 59 20.89 -4.93 16.74
C LYS A 59 20.58 -3.84 15.72
N ALA A 60 19.33 -3.42 15.65
CA ALA A 60 18.93 -2.29 14.81
C ALA A 60 19.60 -0.99 15.30
N LYS A 61 20.19 -0.23 14.38
CA LYS A 61 20.65 1.15 14.59
C LYS A 61 19.73 2.07 13.81
N VAL A 62 18.70 2.60 14.47
CA VAL A 62 17.74 3.50 13.83
C VAL A 62 18.31 4.92 13.86
N PRO A 63 18.55 5.57 12.71
CA PRO A 63 18.99 6.96 12.69
C PRO A 63 17.86 7.86 13.18
N HIS A 64 18.16 8.76 14.12
CA HIS A 64 17.19 9.70 14.68
C HIS A 64 17.18 11.05 13.95
N ASP A 65 18.35 11.58 13.61
CA ASP A 65 18.53 12.88 12.97
C ASP A 65 19.35 12.76 11.68
N HIS A 66 19.19 13.74 10.79
CA HIS A 66 20.01 13.87 9.60
C HIS A 66 21.46 14.23 9.99
N PRO A 67 22.51 13.63 9.37
CA PRO A 67 23.91 13.87 9.76
C PRO A 67 24.33 15.35 9.77
N SER A 68 23.77 16.17 8.88
CA SER A 68 24.07 17.61 8.83
C SER A 68 23.62 18.37 10.09
N LEU A 69 22.62 17.85 10.81
CA LEU A 69 22.02 18.50 11.98
C LEU A 69 22.64 18.05 13.31
N VAL A 70 23.50 17.02 13.27
CA VAL A 70 24.15 16.47 14.46
C VAL A 70 25.12 17.48 15.07
N TYR A 71 25.88 18.18 14.23
CA TYR A 71 26.86 19.18 14.67
C TYR A 71 26.38 20.63 14.45
N ASP A 72 25.58 20.90 13.41
CA ASP A 72 24.94 22.20 13.22
C ASP A 72 23.53 22.22 13.83
N ILE A 73 23.47 22.57 15.12
CA ILE A 73 22.27 22.47 15.96
C ILE A 73 21.37 23.72 15.92
N LYS A 74 21.55 24.63 14.94
CA LYS A 74 20.76 25.87 14.86
C LYS A 74 19.28 25.57 14.68
N TYR A 75 18.52 25.81 15.75
CA TYR A 75 17.09 25.48 15.76
C TYR A 75 16.22 26.44 14.96
N HIS A 76 16.49 27.75 14.98
CA HIS A 76 15.60 28.76 14.37
C HIS A 76 15.46 28.62 12.84
N VAL A 77 16.48 28.12 12.15
CA VAL A 77 16.43 27.83 10.70
C VAL A 77 15.58 26.58 10.42
N ARG A 78 15.61 25.60 11.34
CA ARG A 78 14.87 24.34 11.27
C ARG A 78 13.43 24.43 11.78
N ASP A 79 13.10 25.47 12.56
CA ASP A 79 11.77 25.64 13.16
C ASP A 79 10.72 26.09 12.13
N TYR A 80 10.23 25.13 11.35
CA TYR A 80 9.14 25.35 10.38
C TYR A 80 7.81 25.73 11.04
N ARG A 81 7.62 25.39 12.33
CA ARG A 81 6.36 25.69 13.02
C ARG A 81 6.14 27.19 13.15
N ARG A 82 7.22 27.95 13.37
CA ARG A 82 7.17 29.41 13.53
C ARG A 82 7.44 30.16 12.24
N ASN A 83 8.01 29.51 11.22
CA ASN A 83 8.29 30.12 9.91
C ASN A 83 7.06 30.19 8.99
N ASN A 84 5.85 30.27 9.56
CA ASN A 84 4.66 30.44 8.75
C ASN A 84 4.61 31.86 8.20
N ILE A 85 4.34 31.96 6.89
CA ILE A 85 4.11 33.24 6.23
C ILE A 85 2.84 33.83 6.84
N TRP A 86 2.95 35.01 7.44
CA TRP A 86 1.79 35.75 7.93
C TRP A 86 0.86 36.05 6.75
N LYS A 87 -0.28 35.35 6.70
CA LYS A 87 -1.24 35.56 5.62
C LYS A 87 -1.99 36.86 5.88
N ALA A 88 -1.75 37.87 5.06
CA ALA A 88 -2.60 39.05 5.02
C ALA A 88 -4.03 38.61 4.67
N ARG A 89 -4.98 38.86 5.57
CA ARG A 89 -6.39 38.61 5.30
C ARG A 89 -6.96 39.86 4.63
N THR A 90 -7.33 39.74 3.37
CA THR A 90 -8.13 40.74 2.68
C THR A 90 -9.60 40.35 2.82
N VAL A 91 -10.44 41.28 3.24
CA VAL A 91 -11.90 41.11 3.26
C VAL A 91 -12.47 41.82 2.04
N ASP A 92 -13.35 41.15 1.31
CA ASP A 92 -14.06 41.78 0.20
C ASP A 92 -15.12 42.75 0.76
N ALA A 93 -15.31 43.88 0.08
CA ALA A 93 -16.24 44.92 0.56
C ALA A 93 -17.71 44.48 0.55
N LYS A 94 -18.03 43.43 -0.21
CA LYS A 94 -19.36 42.83 -0.37
C LYS A 94 -19.26 41.32 -0.23
N PRO A 95 -20.35 40.62 0.15
CA PRO A 95 -20.35 39.15 0.27
C PRO A 95 -19.89 38.42 -0.99
N PHE A 96 -20.15 38.97 -2.17
CA PHE A 96 -19.59 38.52 -3.46
C PHE A 96 -19.19 39.75 -4.28
N ASP A 97 -17.89 39.96 -4.46
CA ASP A 97 -17.37 41.01 -5.33
C ASP A 97 -17.04 40.45 -6.72
N PHE A 98 -18.07 40.33 -7.56
CA PHE A 98 -17.93 39.81 -8.93
C PHE A 98 -16.96 40.64 -9.79
N SER A 99 -16.82 41.94 -9.51
CA SER A 99 -15.90 42.80 -10.27
C SER A 99 -14.44 42.39 -10.07
N LYS A 100 -14.08 42.01 -8.84
CA LYS A 100 -12.77 41.47 -8.50
C LYS A 100 -12.58 40.03 -9.00
N MET A 101 -13.63 39.21 -8.97
CA MET A 101 -13.56 37.81 -9.42
C MET A 101 -13.40 37.67 -10.93
N PHE A 102 -14.00 38.58 -11.72
CA PHE A 102 -14.00 38.52 -13.18
C PHE A 102 -13.04 39.53 -13.83
N ALA A 103 -12.17 40.19 -13.05
CA ALA A 103 -11.20 41.15 -13.57
C ALA A 103 -10.29 40.53 -14.65
N ASP A 104 -9.98 39.23 -14.51
CA ASP A 104 -9.08 38.49 -15.39
C ASP A 104 -9.82 37.63 -16.44
N ALA A 105 -11.14 37.77 -16.59
CA ALA A 105 -11.91 37.01 -17.59
C ALA A 105 -11.82 37.64 -18.99
N PRO A 106 -11.78 36.86 -20.10
CA PRO A 106 -11.88 35.39 -20.17
C PRO A 106 -10.55 34.66 -19.96
N LEU A 107 -10.61 33.43 -19.43
CA LEU A 107 -9.45 32.57 -19.20
C LEU A 107 -8.71 32.25 -20.50
N THR A 108 -7.38 32.23 -20.44
CA THR A 108 -6.55 31.79 -21.56
C THR A 108 -6.40 30.25 -21.57
N PRO A 109 -6.17 29.60 -22.72
CA PRO A 109 -5.99 28.14 -22.77
C PRO A 109 -4.89 27.58 -21.83
N LYS A 110 -3.90 28.40 -21.45
CA LYS A 110 -2.80 28.01 -20.53
C LYS A 110 -3.21 27.95 -19.06
N GLU A 111 -4.28 28.63 -18.68
CA GLU A 111 -4.80 28.65 -17.31
C GLU A 111 -5.73 27.47 -17.01
N LEU A 112 -6.10 26.72 -18.05
CA LEU A 112 -6.88 25.50 -17.91
C LEU A 112 -6.01 24.39 -17.31
N LYS A 113 -6.47 23.84 -16.18
CA LYS A 113 -5.86 22.64 -15.60
C LYS A 113 -6.24 21.42 -16.45
N GLU A 114 -5.37 21.04 -17.37
CA GLU A 114 -5.52 19.79 -18.11
C GLU A 114 -5.13 18.61 -17.23
N VAL A 115 -6.02 17.62 -17.15
CA VAL A 115 -5.72 16.33 -16.49
C VAL A 115 -5.36 15.34 -17.60
N PRO A 116 -4.09 14.93 -17.71
CA PRO A 116 -3.70 14.00 -18.75
C PRO A 116 -4.34 12.63 -18.48
N ILE A 117 -5.05 12.10 -19.48
CA ILE A 117 -5.54 10.72 -19.44
C ILE A 117 -4.32 9.81 -19.74
N PRO A 118 -3.97 8.87 -18.86
CA PRO A 118 -2.87 7.96 -19.13
C PRO A 118 -3.21 7.09 -20.35
N ALA A 119 -2.26 6.94 -21.27
CA ALA A 119 -2.44 6.19 -22.52
C ALA A 119 -2.74 4.69 -22.30
N MET A 120 -2.35 4.14 -21.15
CA MET A 120 -2.62 2.77 -20.75
C MET A 120 -2.89 2.74 -19.24
N MET A 121 -3.87 1.94 -18.81
CA MET A 121 -4.19 1.78 -17.39
C MET A 121 -2.95 1.20 -16.67
N PRO A 122 -2.41 1.86 -15.64
CA PRO A 122 -1.10 1.55 -15.07
C PRO A 122 -1.03 0.22 -14.31
N THR A 123 -2.17 -0.40 -14.02
CA THR A 123 -2.24 -1.60 -13.17
C THR A 123 -2.96 -2.72 -13.90
N ARG A 124 -2.20 -3.54 -14.61
CA ARG A 124 -2.65 -4.87 -15.07
C ARG A 124 -2.44 -5.94 -13.98
N GLY A 125 -2.67 -5.56 -12.70
CA GLY A 125 -2.81 -6.51 -11.60
C GLY A 125 -1.53 -7.11 -11.02
N TYR A 126 -0.37 -6.47 -11.19
CA TYR A 126 0.86 -6.75 -10.41
C TYR A 126 1.52 -5.44 -9.98
#